data_AF-A0A4Q3YI86-F1
#
_entry.id   AF-A0A4Q3YI86-F1
#
_cell.length_a   1.000
_cell.length_b   1.000
_cell.length_c   1.000
_cell.angle_alpha   90.00
_cell.angle_beta   90.00
_cell.angle_gamma   90.00
#
_symmetry.space_group_name_H-M   'P 1'
#
loop_
_entity.id
_entity.type
_entity.pdbx_description
1 polymer ?
#
loop_
_entity_poly.entity_id
_entity_poly.type
_entity_poly.pdbx_seq_one_letter_code
_entity_poly.pdbx_strand_id
1 'polypeptide(L)'
;MQCSSAQWFVLAALASLQAISAIVLMAWAFPLFADPPLLANGVSHRAYELDQLLASTSAPSPVLKGMAEHYRWLFWRHMEGVEATLGAAVALLGSSAVTFAILLSQPRRADKRPSTGT
;
A
#
# COMPACT_ATOMS: atom_id res chain seq x y z
N MET A 1 31.61 -12.19 -6.86
CA MET A 1 31.61 -12.20 -5.37
C MET A 1 30.66 -13.30 -4.93
N GLN A 2 31.10 -14.27 -4.12
CA GLN A 2 30.22 -15.35 -3.63
C GLN A 2 29.52 -14.88 -2.36
N CYS A 3 28.18 -14.94 -2.35
CA CYS A 3 27.38 -14.62 -1.17
C CYS A 3 27.53 -15.74 -0.13
N SER A 4 27.86 -15.40 1.12
CA SER A 4 27.91 -16.41 2.19
C SER A 4 26.50 -16.93 2.50
N SER A 5 26.39 -18.13 3.07
CA SER A 5 25.09 -18.68 3.49
C SER A 5 24.35 -17.72 4.43
N ALA A 6 25.07 -17.07 5.36
CA ALA A 6 24.50 -16.06 6.25
C ALA A 6 23.95 -14.84 5.49
N GLN A 7 24.67 -14.34 4.48
CA GLN A 7 24.19 -13.22 3.64
C GLN A 7 22.95 -13.61 2.84
N TRP A 8 22.92 -14.84 2.30
CA TRP A 8 21.75 -15.36 1.59
C TRP A 8 20.51 -15.41 2.48
N PHE A 9 20.65 -15.91 3.72
CA PHE A 9 19.55 -15.93 4.71
C PHE A 9 19.05 -14.52 5.05
N VAL A 10 19.95 -13.57 5.28
CA VAL A 10 19.57 -12.19 5.61
C VAL A 10 18.79 -11.54 4.46
N LEU A 11 19.26 -11.70 3.22
CA LEU A 11 18.59 -11.16 2.04
C LEU A 11 17.22 -11.81 1.80
N ALA A 12 17.11 -13.12 2.00
CA ALA A 12 15.83 -13.84 1.87
C ALA A 12 14.82 -13.40 2.95
N ALA A 13 15.28 -13.22 4.19
CA ALA A 13 14.45 -12.71 5.28
C ALA A 13 13.99 -11.27 5.01
N LEU A 14 14.88 -10.41 4.52
CA LEU A 14 14.55 -9.03 4.15
C LEU A 14 13.50 -8.98 3.03
N ALA A 15 13.70 -9.75 1.95
CA ALA A 15 12.76 -9.82 0.84
C ALA A 15 11.37 -10.32 1.28
N SER A 16 11.34 -11.31 2.17
CA SER A 16 10.10 -11.84 2.73
C SER A 16 9.39 -10.82 3.62
N LEU A 17 10.14 -10.11 4.48
CA LEU A 17 9.59 -9.06 5.34
C LEU A 17 8.98 -7.92 4.52
N GLN A 18 9.64 -7.50 3.44
CA GLN A 18 9.14 -6.49 2.52
C GLN A 18 7.84 -6.93 1.83
N ALA A 19 7.78 -8.17 1.35
CA ALA A 19 6.59 -8.73 0.72
C ALA A 19 5.41 -8.82 1.70
N ILE A 20 5.64 -9.33 2.91
CA ILE A 20 4.61 -9.42 3.97
C ILE A 20 4.12 -8.02 4.34
N SER A 21 5.05 -7.07 4.54
CA SER A 21 4.69 -5.69 4.89
C SER A 21 3.85 -5.03 3.79
N ALA A 22 4.19 -5.26 2.53
CA ALA A 22 3.39 -4.77 1.42
C ALA A 22 1.98 -5.38 1.39
N ILE A 23 1.86 -6.70 1.61
CA ILE A 23 0.56 -7.37 1.68
C ILE A 23 -0.29 -6.82 2.82
N VAL A 24 0.31 -6.60 4.00
CA VAL A 24 -0.40 -5.99 5.16
C VAL A 24 -0.86 -4.57 4.84
N LEU A 25 0.00 -3.75 4.23
CA LEU A 25 -0.35 -2.40 3.81
C LEU A 25 -1.47 -2.40 2.76
N MET A 26 -1.42 -3.31 1.78
CA MET A 26 -2.49 -3.47 0.80
C MET A 26 -3.78 -3.96 1.45
N ALA A 27 -3.72 -4.94 2.37
CA ALA A 27 -4.90 -5.43 3.08
C ALA A 27 -5.53 -4.36 3.99
N TRP A 28 -4.72 -3.48 4.57
CA TRP A 28 -5.20 -2.34 5.35
C TRP A 28 -5.77 -1.23 4.46
N ALA A 29 -5.15 -0.97 3.31
CA ALA A 29 -5.60 0.03 2.35
C ALA A 29 -6.81 -0.42 1.53
N PHE A 30 -6.99 -1.73 1.31
CA PHE A 30 -8.07 -2.30 0.50
C PHE A 30 -9.48 -1.93 0.97
N PRO A 31 -9.84 -2.04 2.27
CA PRO A 31 -11.14 -1.55 2.74
C PRO A 31 -11.30 -0.04 2.54
N LEU A 32 -10.21 0.74 2.50
CA LEU A 32 -10.28 2.18 2.18
C LEU A 32 -10.61 2.44 0.69
N PHE A 33 -10.43 1.45 -0.19
CA PHE A 33 -10.83 1.51 -1.61
C PHE A 33 -12.19 0.88 -1.88
N ALA A 34 -12.40 -0.33 -1.35
CA ALA A 34 -13.60 -1.10 -1.62
C ALA A 34 -14.82 -0.50 -0.90
N ASP A 35 -14.60 0.08 0.27
CA ASP A 35 -15.67 0.65 1.10
C ASP A 35 -15.07 1.58 2.17
N PRO A 36 -14.49 2.75 1.80
CA PRO A 36 -13.88 3.60 2.80
C PRO A 36 -14.91 3.88 3.88
N PRO A 37 -14.54 3.86 5.17
CA PRO A 37 -15.49 4.04 6.27
C PRO A 37 -16.25 5.38 6.20
N LEU A 38 -15.79 6.30 5.33
CA LEU A 38 -16.48 7.51 4.90
C LEU A 38 -17.59 7.26 3.83
N LEU A 39 -17.43 6.33 2.90
CA LEU A 39 -18.46 5.86 1.95
C LEU A 39 -19.50 4.97 2.64
N ALA A 40 -19.08 4.02 3.48
CA ALA A 40 -19.98 3.09 4.17
C ALA A 40 -20.93 3.78 5.19
N ASN A 41 -20.51 4.92 5.77
CA ASN A 41 -21.33 5.73 6.69
C ASN A 41 -21.95 6.98 6.05
N GLY A 42 -21.90 7.11 4.72
CA GLY A 42 -22.66 8.13 4.00
C GLY A 42 -22.03 9.51 3.93
N VAL A 43 -20.71 9.69 4.07
CA VAL A 43 -20.06 11.01 3.88
C VAL A 43 -19.97 11.38 2.40
N SER A 44 -19.67 10.44 1.50
CA SER A 44 -19.72 10.69 0.06
C SER A 44 -21.16 10.88 -0.43
N HIS A 45 -22.09 10.06 0.08
CA HIS A 45 -23.51 10.19 -0.24
C HIS A 45 -24.06 11.52 0.30
N ARG A 46 -23.73 11.89 1.54
CA ARG A 46 -24.10 13.19 2.11
C ARG A 46 -23.40 14.34 1.40
N ALA A 47 -22.14 14.21 1.00
CA ALA A 47 -21.45 15.25 0.23
C ALA A 47 -22.11 15.44 -1.15
N TYR A 48 -22.50 14.35 -1.80
CA TYR A 48 -23.25 14.39 -3.06
C TYR A 48 -24.65 15.00 -2.88
N GLU A 49 -25.38 14.64 -1.83
CA GLU A 49 -26.65 15.27 -1.47
C GLU A 49 -26.48 16.75 -1.12
N LEU A 50 -25.40 17.10 -0.41
CA LEU A 50 -25.09 18.49 -0.06
C LEU A 50 -24.74 19.30 -1.31
N ASP A 51 -24.00 18.72 -2.25
CA ASP A 51 -23.69 19.34 -3.55
C ASP A 51 -24.97 19.52 -4.40
N GLN A 52 -25.88 18.54 -4.39
CA GLN A 52 -27.19 18.70 -5.05
C GLN A 52 -28.04 19.79 -4.39
N LEU A 53 -28.08 19.84 -3.05
CA LEU A 53 -28.80 20.89 -2.29
C LEU A 53 -28.20 22.29 -2.52
N LEU A 54 -26.87 22.37 -2.61
CA LEU A 54 -26.16 23.60 -2.95
C LEU A 54 -26.46 24.05 -4.40
N ALA A 55 -26.56 23.10 -5.34
CA ALA A 55 -26.88 23.39 -6.73
C ALA A 55 -28.35 23.78 -6.97
N SER A 56 -29.28 23.24 -6.18
CA SER A 56 -30.71 23.55 -6.28
C SER A 56 -31.13 24.84 -5.57
N THR A 57 -30.23 25.44 -4.77
CA THR A 57 -30.53 26.63 -3.96
C THR A 57 -29.87 27.86 -4.58
N SER A 58 -30.66 28.89 -4.91
CA SER A 58 -30.17 30.14 -5.54
C SER A 58 -29.31 31.01 -4.61
N ALA A 59 -29.45 30.84 -3.29
CA ALA A 59 -28.64 31.50 -2.25
C ALA A 59 -28.36 30.52 -1.10
N PRO A 60 -27.39 29.60 -1.25
CA PRO A 60 -27.08 28.62 -0.22
C PRO A 60 -26.51 29.27 1.04
N SER A 61 -26.93 28.78 2.20
CA SER A 61 -26.43 29.22 3.50
C SER A 61 -24.91 29.05 3.59
N PRO A 62 -24.18 30.03 4.18
CA PRO A 62 -22.73 29.94 4.37
C PRO A 62 -22.32 28.72 5.22
N VAL A 63 -23.20 28.27 6.12
CA VAL A 63 -22.98 27.07 6.95
C VAL A 63 -22.95 25.81 6.08
N LEU A 64 -23.86 25.69 5.10
CA LEU A 64 -23.93 24.55 4.20
C LEU A 64 -22.70 24.45 3.30
N LYS A 65 -22.23 25.60 2.78
CA LYS A 65 -20.97 25.67 2.03
C LYS A 65 -19.77 25.26 2.87
N GLY A 66 -19.67 25.75 4.10
CA GLY A 66 -18.57 25.38 5.01
C GLY A 66 -18.56 23.89 5.35
N MET A 67 -19.73 23.27 5.53
CA MET A 67 -19.82 21.82 5.74
C MET A 67 -19.37 21.03 4.51
N ALA A 68 -19.80 21.43 3.31
CA ALA A 68 -19.40 20.78 2.05
C ALA A 68 -17.87 20.82 1.87
N GLU A 69 -17.26 21.99 2.06
CA GLU A 69 -15.81 22.16 1.95
C GLU A 69 -15.05 21.32 2.99
N HIS A 70 -15.54 21.28 4.23
CA HIS A 70 -14.92 20.48 5.28
C HIS A 70 -14.94 18.97 4.96
N TYR A 71 -16.08 18.46 4.48
CA TYR A 71 -16.18 17.05 4.06
C TYR A 71 -15.29 16.74 2.86
N ARG A 72 -15.22 17.66 1.88
CA ARG A 72 -14.35 17.50 0.72
C ARG A 72 -12.89 17.49 1.12
N TRP A 73 -12.49 18.37 2.03
CA TRP A 73 -11.14 18.41 2.58
C TRP A 73 -10.80 17.12 3.33
N LEU A 74 -11.71 16.61 4.17
CA LEU A 74 -11.52 15.37 4.92
C LEU A 74 -11.34 14.17 3.98
N PHE A 75 -12.13 14.13 2.91
CA PHE A 75 -12.03 13.11 1.86
C PHE A 75 -10.68 13.18 1.13
N TRP A 76 -10.27 14.36 0.66
CA TRP A 76 -8.99 14.55 -0.03
C TRP A 76 -7.80 14.13 0.84
N ARG A 77 -7.78 14.57 2.10
CA ARG A 77 -6.69 14.24 3.03
C ARG A 77 -6.64 12.75 3.36
N HIS A 78 -7.80 12.09 3.34
CA HIS A 78 -7.87 10.64 3.50
C HIS A 78 -7.33 9.91 2.27
N MET A 79 -7.70 10.34 1.06
CA MET A 79 -7.21 9.79 -0.20
C MET A 79 -5.69 9.94 -0.35
N GLU A 80 -5.11 11.07 0.06
CA GLU A 80 -3.64 11.26 0.09
C GLU A 80 -2.94 10.19 0.94
N GLY A 81 -3.49 9.86 2.12
CA GLY A 81 -2.96 8.81 2.96
C GLY A 81 -3.04 7.44 2.29
N VAL A 82 -4.15 7.15 1.62
CA VAL A 82 -4.37 5.90 0.89
C VAL A 82 -3.41 5.76 -0.30
N GLU A 83 -3.24 6.81 -1.10
CA GLU A 83 -2.29 6.84 -2.22
C GLU A 83 -0.85 6.64 -1.75
N ALA A 84 -0.44 7.33 -0.68
CA ALA A 84 0.89 7.16 -0.10
C ALA A 84 1.12 5.72 0.39
N THR A 85 0.10 5.11 1.01
CA THR A 85 0.17 3.73 1.52
C THR A 85 0.29 2.71 0.39
N LEU A 86 -0.48 2.89 -0.68
CA LEU A 86 -0.38 2.07 -1.90
C LEU A 86 0.97 2.23 -2.59
N GLY A 87 1.45 3.47 -2.73
CA GLY A 87 2.77 3.77 -3.29
C GLY A 87 3.88 3.08 -2.52
N ALA A 88 3.81 3.12 -1.18
CA ALA A 88 4.73 2.41 -0.30
C ALA A 88 4.65 0.88 -0.48
N ALA A 89 3.45 0.31 -0.59
CA ALA A 89 3.27 -1.11 -0.82
C ALA A 89 3.86 -1.57 -2.17
N VAL A 90 3.62 -0.82 -3.24
CA VAL A 90 4.21 -1.10 -4.58
C VAL A 90 5.73 -0.99 -4.54
N ALA A 91 6.28 0.03 -3.89
CA ALA A 91 7.72 0.18 -3.73
C ALA A 91 8.35 -0.99 -2.95
N LEU A 92 7.69 -1.45 -1.89
CA LEU A 92 8.13 -2.63 -1.12
C LEU A 92 8.08 -3.92 -1.93
N LEU A 93 7.04 -4.13 -2.73
CA LEU A 93 6.97 -5.29 -3.65
C LEU A 93 8.08 -5.23 -4.70
N GLY A 94 8.33 -4.06 -5.29
CA GLY A 94 9.42 -3.86 -6.24
C GLY A 94 10.79 -4.15 -5.62
N SER A 95 11.04 -3.63 -4.41
CA SER A 95 12.28 -3.88 -3.66
C SER A 95 12.46 -5.37 -3.33
N SER A 96 11.38 -6.05 -2.94
CA SER A 96 11.38 -7.49 -2.68
C SER A 96 11.71 -8.27 -3.95
N ALA A 97 11.09 -7.93 -5.09
CA ALA A 97 11.35 -8.58 -6.37
C ALA A 97 12.80 -8.42 -6.83
N VAL A 98 13.39 -7.23 -6.68
CA VAL A 98 14.80 -6.97 -6.99
C VAL A 98 15.71 -7.81 -6.08
N THR A 99 15.41 -7.87 -4.78
CA THR A 99 16.17 -8.67 -3.81
C THR A 99 16.13 -10.16 -4.15
N PHE A 100 14.96 -10.68 -4.55
CA PHE A 100 14.82 -12.05 -5.04
C PHE A 100 15.59 -12.30 -6.35
N ALA A 101 15.56 -11.36 -7.29
CA ALA A 101 16.34 -11.48 -8.54
C ALA A 101 17.85 -11.55 -8.27
N ILE A 102 18.34 -10.77 -7.30
CA ILE A 102 19.73 -10.84 -6.84
C ILE A 102 20.01 -12.22 -6.23
N LEU A 103 19.13 -12.74 -5.37
CA LEU A 103 19.29 -14.07 -4.76
C LEU A 103 19.32 -15.20 -5.80
N LEU A 104 18.48 -15.12 -6.84
CA LEU A 104 18.40 -16.13 -7.90
C LEU A 104 19.58 -16.09 -8.87
N SER A 105 20.21 -14.92 -9.06
CA SER A 105 21.38 -14.75 -9.92
C SER A 105 22.71 -15.15 -9.25
N GLN A 106 22.72 -15.40 -7.94
CA GLN A 106 23.90 -15.93 -7.26
C GLN A 106 24.07 -17.43 -7.53
N PRO A 107 25.27 -17.89 -7.96
CA PRO A 107 25.51 -19.32 -8.15
C PRO A 107 25.35 -20.04 -6.80
N ARG A 108 24.33 -20.92 -6.70
CA ARG A 108 24.19 -21.83 -5.56
C ARG A 108 25.47 -22.66 -5.47
N ARG A 109 26.15 -22.58 -4.33
CA ARG A 109 27.30 -23.44 -4.04
C ARG A 109 26.84 -24.89 -4.25
N ALA A 110 27.29 -25.52 -5.33
CA ALA A 110 27.15 -26.95 -5.50
C ALA A 110 27.97 -27.57 -4.37
N ASP A 111 27.28 -28.10 -3.38
CA ASP A 111 27.87 -28.76 -2.23
C ASP A 111 28.63 -29.97 -2.76
N LYS A 112 29.94 -29.80 -3.00
CA LYS A 112 30.82 -30.90 -3.35
C LYS A 112 30.87 -31.78 -2.10
N ARG A 113 29.97 -32.77 -2.02
CA ARG A 113 30.13 -33.88 -1.09
C ARG A 113 31.56 -34.41 -1.27
N PRO A 114 32.34 -34.58 -0.20
CA PRO A 114 33.64 -35.21 -0.32
C PRO A 114 33.39 -36.59 -0.94
N SER A 115 33.90 -36.82 -2.15
CA SER A 115 33.98 -38.16 -2.70
C SER A 115 34.86 -38.95 -1.75
N THR A 116 34.25 -39.77 -0.90
CA THR A 116 34.95 -40.81 -0.16
C THR A 116 35.60 -41.70 -1.21
N GLY A 117 36.88 -41.43 -1.46
CA GLY A 117 37.72 -42.31 -2.26
C GLY A 117 37.84 -43.63 -1.51
N THR A 118 37.36 -44.68 -2.15
CA THR A 118 37.68 -46.08 -1.88
C THR A 118 38.28 -46.65 -3.14
#